data_AF-A0A2K3NCV7-F1
#
_entry.id   AF-A0A2K3NCV7-F1
#
_cell.length_a   1.000
_cell.length_b   1.000
_cell.length_c   1.000
_cell.angle_alpha   90.00
_cell.angle_beta   90.00
_cell.angle_gamma   90.00
#
_symmetry.space_group_name_H-M   'P 1'
#
loop_
_entity.id
_entity.type
_entity.pdbx_description
1 polymer ?
#
loop_
_entity_poly.entity_id
_entity_poly.type
_entity_poly.pdbx_seq_one_letter_code
_entity_poly.pdbx_strand_id
1 'polypeptide(L)'
;NSIKLNQNQLTGQIPLLLGTLTRIKTFDVSDNLLTGQIPNFTDGTVSVNYANNQGLCGGSLGVCKANGSSKSNTAVIAGAAVGAVTLAALGLGVVMFFFVRRGAYRKKEEDPEGNKWARSLKGTKAIKASYILMHHCS
;
A
#
# COMPACT_ATOMS: atom_id res chain seq x y z
N ASN A 1 43.85 38.93 7.50
CA ASN A 1 43.54 37.55 7.93
C ASN A 1 42.78 36.88 6.83
N SER A 2 43.40 35.87 6.24
CA SER A 2 42.87 35.16 5.08
C SER A 2 42.97 33.67 5.39
N ILE A 3 41.88 32.95 5.18
CA ILE A 3 41.82 31.50 5.29
C ILE A 3 41.54 30.97 3.90
N LYS A 4 42.48 30.19 3.36
CA LYS A 4 42.37 29.56 2.04
C LYS A 4 42.56 28.06 2.23
N LEU A 5 41.49 27.32 1.99
CA LEU A 5 41.41 25.87 2.07
C LEU A 5 40.86 25.29 0.77
N ASN A 6 40.98 26.05 -0.33
CA ASN A 6 40.53 25.65 -1.64
C ASN A 6 41.28 24.42 -2.15
N GLN A 7 40.67 23.65 -3.05
CA GLN A 7 41.26 22.47 -3.69
C GLN A 7 41.66 21.37 -2.70
N ASN A 8 40.76 21.06 -1.78
CA ASN A 8 40.93 19.98 -0.82
C ASN A 8 39.75 19.00 -0.91
N GLN A 9 39.78 17.97 -0.06
CA GLN A 9 38.69 17.00 0.06
C GLN A 9 37.96 17.18 1.39
N LEU A 10 37.82 18.42 1.87
CA LEU A 10 37.11 18.70 3.11
C LEU A 10 35.64 18.34 2.95
N THR A 11 35.10 17.67 3.95
CA THR A 11 33.71 17.19 4.00
C THR A 11 33.01 17.73 5.24
N GLY A 12 31.70 17.52 5.33
CA GLY A 12 30.89 17.97 6.46
C GLY A 12 30.38 19.40 6.29
N GLN A 13 30.01 20.04 7.40
CA GLN A 13 29.39 21.37 7.41
C GLN A 13 30.37 22.43 7.88
N ILE A 14 30.24 23.63 7.31
CA ILE A 14 31.00 24.80 7.77
C ILE A 14 30.32 25.31 9.06
N PRO A 15 31.04 25.42 10.20
CA PRO A 15 30.45 25.93 11.42
C PRO A 15 29.91 27.36 11.22
N LEU A 16 28.62 27.58 11.47
CA LEU A 16 27.97 28.89 11.28
C LEU A 16 28.59 29.99 12.16
N LEU A 17 29.18 29.60 13.30
CA LEU A 17 29.88 30.50 14.20
C LEU A 17 31.06 31.22 13.52
N LEU A 18 31.66 30.66 12.46
CA LEU A 18 32.70 31.34 11.69
C LEU A 18 32.24 32.68 11.13
N GLY A 19 30.93 32.86 10.88
CA GLY A 19 30.34 34.13 10.46
C GLY A 19 30.47 35.26 11.49
N THR A 20 30.71 34.94 12.77
CA THR A 20 30.87 35.93 13.85
C THR A 20 32.28 36.54 13.92
N LEU A 21 33.23 36.00 13.15
CA LEU A 21 34.61 36.45 13.18
C LEU A 21 34.76 37.76 12.37
N THR A 22 34.93 38.88 13.08
CA THR A 22 35.03 40.23 12.49
C THR A 22 36.39 40.54 11.87
N ARG A 23 37.41 39.73 12.13
CA ARG A 23 38.78 40.01 11.66
C ARG A 23 39.13 39.33 10.34
N ILE A 24 38.29 38.42 9.83
CA ILE A 24 38.53 37.71 8.58
C ILE A 24 38.25 38.64 7.40
N LYS A 25 39.16 38.67 6.43
CA LYS A 25 39.02 39.46 5.18
C LYS A 25 38.81 38.56 3.96
N THR A 26 39.30 37.33 4.00
CA THR A 26 39.19 36.37 2.91
C THR A 26 38.89 34.99 3.46
N PHE A 27 37.88 34.32 2.89
CA PHE A 27 37.53 32.94 3.20
C PHE A 27 37.29 32.18 1.90
N ASP A 28 38.23 31.34 1.50
CA ASP A 28 38.13 30.53 0.29
C ASP A 28 38.13 29.04 0.66
N VAL A 29 37.04 28.36 0.35
CA VAL A 29 36.87 26.90 0.54
C VAL A 29 36.39 26.24 -0.74
N SER A 30 36.65 26.87 -1.89
CA SER A 30 36.26 26.34 -3.20
C SER A 30 36.89 24.98 -3.49
N ASP A 31 36.30 24.22 -4.43
CA ASP A 31 36.81 22.90 -4.83
C ASP A 31 36.99 21.95 -3.63
N ASN A 32 35.88 21.70 -2.91
CA ASN A 32 35.81 20.78 -1.76
C ASN A 32 34.49 19.98 -1.82
N LEU A 33 34.27 19.13 -0.81
CA LEU A 33 33.08 18.28 -0.67
C LEU A 33 32.20 18.72 0.51
N LEU A 34 32.16 20.02 0.78
CA LEU A 34 31.40 20.60 1.90
C LEU A 34 29.90 20.60 1.61
N THR A 35 29.12 20.54 2.68
CA THR A 35 27.65 20.40 2.66
C THR A 35 26.99 21.33 3.67
N GLY A 36 25.69 21.58 3.50
CA GLY A 36 24.89 22.34 4.46
C GLY A 36 24.92 23.86 4.25
N GLN A 37 24.49 24.59 5.27
CA GLN A 37 24.30 26.04 5.17
C GLN A 37 25.63 26.79 5.28
N ILE A 38 25.84 27.79 4.41
CA ILE A 38 27.00 28.68 4.49
C ILE A 38 26.88 29.68 5.65
N PRO A 39 28.00 30.04 6.31
CA PRO A 39 28.00 31.09 7.33
C PRO A 39 27.79 32.47 6.70
N ASN A 40 27.04 33.33 7.40
CA ASN A 40 26.91 34.74 7.05
C ASN A 40 27.93 35.54 7.87
N PHE A 41 28.91 36.12 7.19
CA PHE A 41 29.88 37.00 7.84
C PHE A 41 29.23 38.33 8.21
N THR A 42 29.30 38.72 9.49
CA THR A 42 28.64 39.92 10.02
C THR A 42 29.16 41.22 9.42
N ASP A 43 30.43 41.25 9.00
CA ASP A 43 31.11 42.47 8.54
C ASP A 43 30.81 42.82 7.07
N GLY A 44 30.15 41.94 6.30
CA GLY A 44 29.71 42.17 4.91
C GLY A 44 30.84 42.45 3.88
N THR A 45 32.05 42.71 4.33
CA THR A 45 33.25 43.07 3.58
C THR A 45 34.20 41.90 3.36
N VAL A 46 33.81 40.71 3.83
CA VAL A 46 34.58 39.48 3.67
C VAL A 46 34.46 38.97 2.24
N SER A 47 35.59 38.81 1.56
CA SER A 47 35.64 38.12 0.29
C SER A 47 35.49 36.61 0.52
N VAL A 48 34.39 36.04 0.06
CA VAL A 48 34.06 34.62 0.24
C VAL A 48 34.05 33.89 -1.10
N ASN A 49 34.56 32.65 -1.10
CA ASN A 49 34.49 31.77 -2.27
C ASN A 49 34.10 30.35 -1.83
N TYR A 50 32.94 29.92 -2.31
CA TYR A 50 32.31 28.63 -2.01
C TYR A 50 32.14 27.76 -3.26
N ALA A 51 32.76 28.13 -4.39
CA ALA A 51 32.57 27.48 -5.67
C ALA A 51 32.88 25.97 -5.61
N ASN A 52 32.23 25.19 -6.48
CA ASN A 52 32.45 23.75 -6.61
C ASN A 52 32.29 22.95 -5.30
N ASN A 53 31.31 23.32 -4.48
CA ASN A 53 30.84 22.53 -3.33
C ASN A 53 29.34 22.26 -3.50
N GLN A 54 28.98 21.13 -4.11
CA GLN A 54 27.59 20.86 -4.54
C GLN A 54 26.59 20.77 -3.38
N GLY A 55 27.05 20.44 -2.18
CA GLY A 55 26.18 20.31 -1.01
C GLY A 55 25.95 21.59 -0.25
N LEU A 56 26.61 22.70 -0.60
CA LEU A 56 26.43 23.98 0.08
C LEU A 56 25.16 24.68 -0.38
N CYS A 57 24.51 25.37 0.55
CA CYS A 57 23.31 26.16 0.30
C CYS A 57 23.27 27.38 1.25
N GLY A 58 22.36 28.31 0.99
CA GLY A 58 22.23 29.57 1.72
C GLY A 58 22.85 30.76 0.99
N GLY A 59 22.48 31.97 1.41
CA GLY A 59 22.96 33.22 0.82
C GLY A 59 22.74 33.28 -0.70
N SER A 60 23.82 33.47 -1.46
CA SER A 60 23.82 33.54 -2.93
C SER A 60 23.75 32.19 -3.64
N LEU A 61 23.90 31.06 -2.93
CA LEU A 61 23.84 29.71 -3.51
C LEU A 61 22.42 29.13 -3.59
N GLY A 62 21.41 29.85 -3.09
CA GLY A 62 20.01 29.44 -3.07
C GLY A 62 19.56 28.89 -1.71
N VAL A 63 18.26 28.65 -1.55
CA VAL A 63 17.66 28.24 -0.26
C VAL A 63 17.99 26.78 0.06
N CYS A 64 18.39 26.49 1.31
CA CYS A 64 18.56 25.14 1.80
C CYS A 64 17.21 24.41 1.88
N LYS A 65 17.04 23.33 1.11
CA LYS A 65 15.87 22.46 1.24
C LYS A 65 16.09 21.49 2.40
N ALA A 66 15.26 21.58 3.43
CA ALA A 66 15.15 20.50 4.40
C ALA A 66 14.60 19.27 3.67
N ASN A 67 15.31 18.15 3.74
CA ASN A 67 14.82 16.87 3.24
C ASN A 67 13.61 16.42 4.07
N GLY A 68 12.43 16.91 3.70
CA GLY A 68 11.12 16.53 4.21
C GLY A 68 10.21 16.00 3.10
N SER A 69 10.79 15.40 2.06
CA SER A 69 10.06 14.76 0.98
C SER A 69 10.51 13.31 0.85
N SER A 70 10.35 12.53 1.93
CA SER A 70 10.14 11.10 1.75
C SER A 70 8.83 10.98 0.97
N LYS A 71 8.93 10.82 -0.34
CA LYS A 71 7.78 10.45 -1.17
C LYS A 71 7.31 9.09 -0.65
N SER A 72 6.33 9.09 0.25
CA SER A 72 5.77 7.86 0.77
C SER A 72 5.08 7.17 -0.39
N ASN A 73 5.45 5.93 -0.68
CA ASN A 73 4.76 5.10 -1.66
C ASN A 73 3.45 4.59 -1.05
N THR A 74 2.57 5.51 -0.63
CA THR A 74 1.23 5.23 -0.09
C THR A 74 0.40 4.38 -1.06
N ALA A 75 0.68 4.50 -2.37
CA ALA A 75 0.06 3.72 -3.42
C ALA A 75 0.36 2.19 -3.34
N VAL A 76 1.54 1.79 -2.84
CA VAL A 76 1.93 0.37 -2.76
C VAL A 76 1.15 -0.35 -1.65
N ILE A 77 0.87 0.36 -0.55
CA ILE A 77 0.19 -0.20 0.63
C ILE A 77 -1.31 -0.42 0.34
N ALA A 78 -1.94 0.46 -0.43
CA ALA A 78 -3.35 0.32 -0.80
C ALA A 78 -3.61 -0.81 -1.82
N GLY A 79 -2.65 -1.10 -2.72
CA GLY A 79 -2.82 -2.10 -3.77
C GLY A 79 -2.85 -3.55 -3.28
N ALA A 80 -2.07 -3.87 -2.24
CA ALA A 80 -1.92 -5.24 -1.74
C ALA A 80 -3.20 -5.81 -1.09
N ALA A 81 -3.97 -4.98 -0.39
CA ALA A 81 -5.18 -5.41 0.29
C ALA A 81 -6.33 -5.77 -0.69
N VAL A 82 -6.47 -5.02 -1.78
CA VAL A 82 -7.54 -5.24 -2.78
C VAL A 82 -7.30 -6.50 -3.62
N GLY A 83 -6.03 -6.76 -3.98
CA GLY A 83 -5.66 -7.94 -4.77
C GLY A 83 -5.94 -9.28 -4.05
N ALA A 84 -5.66 -9.35 -2.74
CA ALA A 84 -5.86 -10.58 -1.98
C ALA A 84 -7.35 -10.96 -1.81
N VAL A 85 -8.22 -9.97 -1.58
CA VAL A 85 -9.65 -10.19 -1.34
C VAL A 85 -10.36 -10.73 -2.60
N THR A 86 -10.00 -10.20 -3.77
CA THR A 86 -10.64 -10.60 -5.04
C THR A 86 -10.25 -12.01 -5.48
N LEU A 87 -8.99 -12.42 -5.29
CA LEU A 87 -8.53 -13.77 -5.63
C LEU A 87 -9.14 -14.85 -4.73
N ALA A 88 -9.29 -14.58 -3.42
CA ALA A 88 -9.89 -15.52 -2.49
C ALA A 88 -11.37 -15.79 -2.81
N ALA A 89 -12.14 -14.74 -3.13
CA ALA A 89 -13.55 -14.88 -3.47
C ALA A 89 -13.77 -15.72 -4.74
N LEU A 90 -12.95 -15.50 -5.79
CA LEU A 90 -13.01 -16.29 -7.02
C LEU A 90 -12.60 -17.75 -6.78
N GLY A 91 -11.55 -17.99 -5.98
CA GLY A 91 -11.11 -19.34 -5.62
C GLY A 91 -12.20 -20.15 -4.90
N LEU A 92 -12.83 -19.57 -3.87
CA LEU A 92 -13.92 -20.23 -3.15
C LEU A 92 -15.14 -20.49 -4.03
N GLY A 93 -15.49 -19.56 -4.91
CA GLY A 93 -16.60 -19.73 -5.86
C GLY A 93 -16.37 -20.88 -6.85
N VAL A 94 -15.16 -20.99 -7.42
CA VAL A 94 -14.80 -22.08 -8.33
C VAL A 94 -14.81 -23.43 -7.60
N VAL A 95 -14.22 -23.50 -6.41
CA VAL A 95 -14.19 -24.70 -5.59
C VAL A 95 -15.62 -25.15 -5.23
N MET A 96 -16.48 -24.23 -4.78
CA MET A 96 -17.89 -24.50 -4.47
C MET A 96 -18.65 -25.01 -5.71
N PHE A 97 -18.42 -24.43 -6.88
CA PHE A 97 -19.03 -24.88 -8.14
C PHE A 97 -18.65 -26.34 -8.47
N PHE A 98 -17.38 -26.71 -8.31
CA PHE A 98 -16.93 -28.09 -8.52
C PHE A 98 -17.53 -29.06 -7.49
N PHE A 99 -17.63 -28.67 -6.21
CA PHE A 99 -18.26 -29.49 -5.17
C PHE A 99 -19.75 -29.72 -5.43
N VAL A 100 -20.51 -28.69 -5.81
CA VAL A 100 -21.93 -28.81 -6.14
C VAL A 100 -22.12 -29.70 -7.37
N ARG A 101 -21.31 -29.52 -8.41
CA ARG A 101 -21.40 -30.33 -9.63
C ARG A 101 -21.02 -31.80 -9.37
N ARG A 102 -20.02 -32.06 -8.52
CA ARG A 102 -19.62 -33.41 -8.10
C ARG A 102 -20.62 -34.07 -7.15
N GLY A 103 -21.28 -33.30 -6.27
CA GLY A 103 -22.36 -33.76 -5.39
C GLY A 103 -23.65 -34.07 -6.15
N ALA A 104 -24.00 -33.26 -7.15
CA ALA A 104 -25.10 -33.54 -8.08
C ALA A 104 -24.81 -34.78 -8.95
N TYR A 105 -23.54 -35.03 -9.28
CA TYR A 105 -23.10 -36.24 -9.97
C TYR A 105 -23.19 -37.47 -9.06
N ARG A 106 -22.75 -37.37 -7.80
CA ARG A 106 -22.85 -38.43 -6.78
C ARG A 106 -24.30 -38.78 -6.43
N LYS A 107 -25.25 -37.83 -6.52
CA LYS A 107 -26.68 -38.09 -6.32
C LYS A 107 -27.34 -38.95 -7.41
N LYS A 108 -26.65 -39.29 -8.51
CA LYS A 108 -27.21 -40.12 -9.57
C LYS A 108 -26.92 -41.62 -9.42
N GLU A 109 -26.12 -42.04 -8.46
CA GLU A 109 -25.65 -43.43 -8.38
C GLU A 109 -25.60 -43.90 -6.92
N GLU A 110 -26.75 -43.86 -6.25
CA GLU A 110 -27.07 -44.73 -5.11
C GLU A 110 -28.46 -45.34 -5.35
N ASP A 111 -28.49 -46.67 -5.23
CA ASP A 111 -29.30 -47.65 -5.95
C ASP A 111 -30.62 -48.01 -5.19
N PRO A 112 -31.33 -49.13 -5.46
CA PRO A 112 -32.61 -49.23 -6.14
C PRO A 112 -33.73 -49.79 -5.23
N GLU A 113 -33.90 -49.28 -4.01
CA GLU A 113 -34.95 -49.77 -3.09
C GLU A 113 -35.83 -48.67 -2.45
N GLY A 114 -35.69 -47.42 -2.89
CA GLY A 114 -36.52 -46.31 -2.41
C GLY A 114 -37.94 -46.24 -2.99
N ASN A 115 -38.33 -47.19 -3.85
CA ASN A 115 -39.53 -47.11 -4.72
C ASN A 115 -40.66 -48.11 -4.38
N LYS A 116 -40.67 -48.74 -3.20
CA LYS A 116 -41.67 -49.78 -2.86
C LYS A 116 -42.85 -49.27 -2.02
N TRP A 117 -42.60 -48.44 -0.99
CA TRP A 117 -43.63 -47.94 -0.07
C TRP A 117 -44.58 -46.90 -0.68
N ALA A 118 -44.05 -46.04 -1.56
CA ALA A 118 -44.80 -44.93 -2.17
C ALA A 118 -45.90 -45.39 -3.14
N ARG A 119 -45.83 -46.62 -3.68
CA ARG A 119 -46.85 -47.18 -4.58
C ARG A 119 -48.04 -47.77 -3.82
N SER A 120 -47.82 -48.30 -2.61
CA SER A 120 -48.90 -48.89 -1.80
C SER A 120 -49.80 -47.83 -1.15
N LEU A 121 -49.27 -46.65 -0.82
CA LEU A 121 -50.05 -45.58 -0.17
C LEU A 121 -51.04 -44.87 -1.12
N LYS A 122 -50.78 -44.89 -2.44
CA LYS A 122 -51.69 -44.30 -3.45
C LYS A 122 -52.78 -45.25 -3.94
N GLY A 123 -52.67 -46.56 -3.68
CA GLY A 123 -53.61 -47.57 -4.18
C GLY A 123 -54.83 -47.86 -3.29
N THR A 124 -54.78 -47.54 -1.99
CA THR A 124 -55.79 -48.01 -1.01
C THR A 124 -56.80 -46.95 -0.56
N LYS A 125 -56.88 -45.78 -1.22
CA LYS A 125 -57.91 -44.77 -0.94
C LYS A 125 -58.83 -44.49 -2.12
N ALA A 126 -59.03 -45.50 -2.97
CA ALA A 126 -60.34 -45.70 -3.58
C ALA A 126 -61.16 -46.57 -2.62
N ILE A 127 -62.44 -46.22 -2.41
CA ILE A 127 -63.51 -47.05 -1.83
C ILE A 127 -63.64 -47.00 -0.29
N LYS A 128 -64.29 -45.94 0.21
CA LYS A 128 -65.49 -45.99 1.09
C LYS A 128 -65.81 -44.59 1.64
N ALA A 129 -66.48 -43.76 0.84
CA ALA A 129 -67.45 -42.81 1.40
C ALA A 129 -68.77 -43.58 1.50
N SER A 130 -68.99 -44.14 2.68
CA SER A 130 -70.12 -45.00 3.01
C SER A 130 -71.38 -44.15 3.17
N TYR A 131 -72.42 -44.47 2.40
CA TYR A 131 -73.82 -44.52 2.83
C TYR A 131 -74.31 -43.45 3.81
N ILE A 132 -74.62 -42.24 3.34
CA ILE A 132 -75.78 -41.45 3.83
C ILE A 132 -76.28 -40.61 2.64
N LEU A 133 -77.21 -41.16 1.84
CA LEU A 133 -78.20 -40.44 1.01
C LEU A 133 -78.91 -41.44 0.08
N MET A 134 -79.64 -42.40 0.64
CA MET A 134 -80.67 -43.12 -0.12
C MET A 134 -81.63 -43.84 0.84
N HIS A 135 -82.45 -43.07 1.56
CA HIS A 135 -83.80 -43.54 1.88
C HIS A 135 -84.77 -42.74 1.01
N HIS A 136 -85.10 -43.33 -0.14
CA HIS A 136 -86.39 -43.21 -0.83
C HIS A 136 -87.51 -43.27 0.24
N CYS A 137 -88.50 -42.38 0.25
CA CYS A 137 -89.55 -42.26 -0.76
C CYS A 137 -90.13 -43.63 -1.15
N SER A 138 -91.06 -44.13 -0.33
CA SER A 138 -92.31 -44.69 -0.83
C SER A 138 -93.41 -44.41 0.17
#